data_AF-A0A0H4BGF9-F1
#
_entry.id   AF-A0A0H4BGF9-F1
#
_cell.length_a   1.000
_cell.length_b   1.000
_cell.length_c   1.000
_cell.angle_alpha   90.00
_cell.angle_beta   90.00
_cell.angle_gamma   90.00
#
_symmetry.space_group_name_H-M   'P 1'
#
loop_
_entity.id
_entity.type
_entity.pdbx_description
1 polymer ?
#
loop_
_entity_poly.entity_id
_entity_poly.type
_entity_poly.pdbx_seq_one_letter_code
_entity_poly.pdbx_strand_id
1 'polypeptide(L)'
;MYVVELALRMSPMPISVQRKESGDAESVYQQVRQALEQGQPRLLEMTCEKVEGKRLSVLTSDVLAVQIYEKTAASGGSKRPGFSLDS
;
A
#
# COMPACT_ATOMS: atom_id res chain seq x y z
N MET A 1 -12.63 0.83 5.28
CA MET A 1 -11.21 0.71 5.71
C MET A 1 -10.37 0.59 4.45
N TYR A 2 -9.39 1.47 4.30
CA TYR A 2 -8.58 1.56 3.10
C TYR A 2 -7.27 0.78 3.28
N VAL A 3 -6.79 0.22 2.20
CA VAL A 3 -5.56 -0.57 2.15
C VAL A 3 -4.66 0.04 1.09
N VAL A 4 -3.42 0.33 1.48
CA VAL A 4 -2.32 0.68 0.58
C VAL A 4 -1.37 -0.50 0.55
N GLU A 5 -1.09 -1.04 -0.63
CA GLU A 5 -0.19 -2.18 -0.79
C GLU A 5 1.05 -1.83 -1.57
N LEU A 6 2.18 -2.34 -1.09
CA LEU A 6 3.50 -2.20 -1.68
C LEU A 6 3.93 -3.54 -2.26
N ALA A 7 4.15 -3.59 -3.57
CA ALA A 7 4.81 -4.73 -4.20
C ALA A 7 6.31 -4.54 -4.10
N LEU A 8 7.01 -5.51 -3.51
CA LEU A 8 8.46 -5.42 -3.31
C LEU A 8 9.21 -6.36 -4.26
N ARG A 9 10.40 -5.92 -4.69
CA ARG A 9 11.35 -6.75 -5.45
C ARG A 9 11.69 -8.00 -4.65
N MET A 10 11.62 -9.16 -5.30
CA MET A 10 11.89 -10.48 -4.70
C MET A 10 10.97 -10.87 -3.52
N SER A 11 9.84 -10.17 -3.29
CA SER A 11 8.85 -10.58 -2.31
C SER A 11 7.63 -11.24 -2.98
N PRO A 12 7.24 -12.46 -2.59
CA PRO A 12 6.06 -13.12 -3.14
C PRO A 12 4.73 -12.54 -2.62
N MET A 13 4.77 -11.74 -1.55
CA MET A 13 3.59 -11.12 -0.93
C MET A 13 3.79 -9.60 -0.82
N PRO A 14 2.73 -8.80 -1.09
CA PRO A 14 2.80 -7.36 -0.88
C PRO A 14 2.81 -7.03 0.61
N ILE A 15 3.32 -5.84 0.94
CA ILE A 15 3.16 -5.27 2.27
C ILE A 15 1.97 -4.34 2.28
N SER A 16 1.00 -4.62 3.14
CA SER A 16 -0.22 -3.82 3.25
C SER A 16 -0.16 -2.89 4.48
N VAL A 17 -0.38 -1.60 4.23
CA VAL A 17 -0.62 -0.56 5.22
C VAL A 17 -2.10 -0.21 5.20
N GLN A 18 -2.72 -0.07 6.37
CA GLN A 18 -4.15 0.19 6.44
C GLN A 18 -4.47 1.47 7.20
N ARG A 19 -5.50 2.15 6.70
CA ARG A 19 -6.04 3.41 7.22
C ARG A 19 -7.55 3.33 7.37
N LYS A 20 -8.07 4.02 8.38
CA LYS A 20 -9.52 4.14 8.57
C LYS A 20 -10.11 5.12 7.57
N GLU A 21 -9.47 6.29 7.42
CA GLU A 21 -9.95 7.39 6.57
C GLU A 21 -9.33 7.33 5.16
N SER A 22 -10.10 7.78 4.16
CA SER A 22 -9.65 7.82 2.76
C SER A 22 -8.51 8.80 2.55
N GLY A 23 -8.62 10.00 3.15
CA GLY A 23 -7.60 11.05 3.04
C GLY A 23 -6.24 10.60 3.56
N ASP A 24 -6.21 9.88 4.69
CA ASP A 24 -4.96 9.32 5.21
C ASP A 24 -4.37 8.24 4.30
N ALA A 25 -5.23 7.42 3.69
CA ALA A 25 -4.78 6.41 2.74
C ALA A 25 -4.21 7.04 1.46
N GLU A 26 -4.87 8.07 0.92
CA GLU A 26 -4.41 8.83 -0.24
C GLU A 26 -3.09 9.55 0.05
N SER A 27 -2.94 10.15 1.23
CA SER A 27 -1.69 10.79 1.67
C SER A 27 -0.53 9.80 1.63
N VAL A 28 -0.74 8.60 2.19
CA VAL A 28 0.24 7.51 2.17
C VAL A 28 0.56 7.05 0.74
N TYR A 29 -0.45 6.90 -0.11
CA TYR A 29 -0.28 6.53 -1.52
C TYR A 29 0.57 7.57 -2.28
N GLN A 30 0.25 8.85 -2.13
CA GLN A 30 0.99 9.95 -2.77
C GLN A 30 2.43 10.04 -2.26
N GLN A 31 2.65 9.85 -0.96
CA GLN A 31 3.99 9.85 -0.37
C GLN A 31 4.90 8.79 -1.01
N VAL A 32 4.38 7.57 -1.17
CA VAL A 32 5.12 6.47 -1.81
C VAL A 32 5.32 6.75 -3.30
N ARG A 33 4.28 7.20 -4.00
CA ARG A 33 4.36 7.52 -5.43
C ARG A 33 5.41 8.59 -5.71
N GLN A 34 5.40 9.68 -4.96
CA GLN A 34 6.39 10.75 -5.09
C GLN A 34 7.81 10.25 -4.78
N ALA A 35 7.95 9.32 -3.84
CA ALA A 35 9.24 8.70 -3.54
C ALA A 35 9.80 7.87 -4.69
N LEU A 36 8.92 7.18 -5.43
CA LEU A 36 9.29 6.43 -6.62
C LEU A 36 9.63 7.35 -7.79
N GLU A 37 8.86 8.43 -7.98
CA GLU A 37 9.08 9.41 -9.06
C GLU A 37 10.39 10.21 -8.91
N GLN A 38 10.87 10.42 -7.67
CA GLN A 38 12.14 11.13 -7.42
C GLN A 38 13.37 10.38 -7.93
N GLY A 39 13.29 9.07 -8.18
CA GLY A 39 14.40 8.27 -8.70
C GLY A 39 15.61 8.11 -7.77
N GLN A 40 15.56 8.68 -6.56
CA GLN A 40 16.61 8.56 -5.54
C GLN A 40 16.18 7.55 -4.46
N PRO A 41 16.98 6.50 -4.20
CA PRO A 41 16.73 5.57 -3.11
C PRO A 41 16.67 6.31 -1.76
N ARG A 42 15.58 6.12 -1.02
CA ARG A 42 15.39 6.65 0.33
C ARG A 42 14.63 5.66 1.20
N LEU A 43 14.82 5.76 2.51
CA LEU A 43 14.05 4.99 3.47
C LEU A 43 12.70 5.68 3.70
N LEU A 44 11.61 4.92 3.62
CA LEU A 44 10.25 5.39 3.85
C LEU A 44 9.69 4.67 5.07
N GLU A 45 9.38 5.41 6.13
CA GLU A 45 8.73 4.88 7.34
C GLU A 45 7.23 5.18 7.33
N MET A 46 6.42 4.17 7.66
CA MET A 46 4.96 4.20 7.64
C MET A 46 4.41 3.46 8.86
N THR A 47 3.31 3.94 9.42
CA THR A 47 2.58 3.27 10.51
C THR A 47 1.38 2.49 9.98
N CYS A 48 0.83 1.55 10.75
CA CYS A 48 -0.38 0.81 10.42
C CYS A 48 -1.42 1.01 11.54
N GLU A 49 -2.63 1.46 11.21
CA GLU A 49 -3.67 1.72 12.21
C GLU A 49 -4.43 0.46 12.65
N LYS A 50 -4.36 -0.59 11.84
CA LYS A 50 -5.01 -1.87 12.16
C LYS A 50 -4.28 -2.59 13.30
N VAL A 51 -2.97 -2.40 13.42
CA VAL A 51 -2.13 -3.06 14.43
C VAL A 51 -1.41 -1.97 15.20
N GLU A 52 -1.88 -1.71 16.42
CA GLU A 52 -1.30 -0.71 17.31
C GLU A 52 0.20 -0.94 17.50
N GLY A 53 0.99 0.13 17.42
CA GLY A 53 2.44 0.09 17.55
C GLY A 53 3.21 -0.46 16.33
N LYS A 54 2.53 -0.95 15.29
CA LYS A 54 3.20 -1.48 14.10
C LYS A 54 3.75 -0.35 13.23
N ARG A 55 5.08 -0.35 13.09
CA ARG A 55 5.85 0.48 12.16
C ARG A 55 6.45 -0.39 11.06
N LEU A 56 6.54 0.18 9.87
CA LEU A 56 7.11 -0.42 8.68
C LEU A 56 8.10 0.58 8.08
N SER A 57 9.30 0.12 7.74
CA SER A 57 10.22 0.92 6.93
C SER A 57 10.61 0.13 5.68
N VAL A 58 10.58 0.80 4.53
CA VAL A 58 10.92 0.20 3.23
C VAL A 58 11.95 1.06 2.50
N LEU A 59 12.84 0.41 1.75
CA LEU A 59 13.74 1.12 0.85
C LEU A 59 13.02 1.34 -0.49
N THR A 60 12.93 2.58 -0.95
CA THR A 60 12.16 2.91 -2.16
C THR A 60 12.71 2.25 -3.42
N SER A 61 14.01 1.93 -3.46
CA SER A 61 14.62 1.22 -4.60
C SER A 61 14.10 -0.21 -4.77
N ASP A 62 13.46 -0.79 -3.74
CA ASP A 62 12.90 -2.14 -3.78
C ASP A 62 11.37 -2.15 -3.91
N VAL A 63 10.72 -0.98 -3.87
CA VAL A 63 9.29 -0.86 -4.12
C VAL A 63 9.07 -0.81 -5.64
N LEU A 64 8.34 -1.79 -6.17
CA LEU A 64 8.05 -1.93 -7.59
C LEU A 64 6.72 -1.28 -7.99
N ALA A 65 5.75 -1.30 -7.10
CA ALA A 65 4.44 -0.71 -7.32
C ALA A 65 3.78 -0.34 -5.99
N VAL A 66 2.88 0.65 -6.05
CA VAL A 66 1.96 0.99 -4.97
C VAL A 66 0.53 0.99 -5.51
N GLN A 67 -0.40 0.42 -4.75
CA GLN A 67 -1.83 0.44 -5.06
C GLN A 67 -2.64 0.81 -3.82
N ILE A 68 -3.82 1.40 -4.01
CA ILE A 68 -4.76 1.77 -2.96
C ILE A 68 -6.16 1.28 -3.32
N TYR A 69 -6.90 0.76 -2.34
CA TYR A 69 -8.29 0.35 -2.52
C TYR A 69 -9.07 0.38 -1.20
N GLU A 70 -10.39 0.47 -1.31
CA GLU A 70 -11.28 0.31 -0.17
C GLU A 70 -11.62 -1.16 0.03
N LYS A 71 -11.45 -1.67 1.24
CA LYS A 71 -11.95 -3.00 1.62
C LYS A 71 -13.44 -2.91 1.91
N THR A 72 -14.28 -3.03 0.88
CA THR A 72 -15.73 -3.19 1.02
C THR A 72 -16.06 -4.58 1.58
N ALA A 73 -16.98 -4.64 2.53
CA ALA A 73 -17.44 -5.87 3.16
C ALA A 73 -18.44 -6.60 2.25
N ALA A 74 -17.98 -7.07 1.08
CA ALA A 74 -18.77 -7.94 0.22
C ALA A 74 -17.98 -9.23 -0.03
N SER A 75 -18.61 -10.33 0.36
CA SER A 75 -18.15 -11.71 0.21
C SER A 75 -17.78 -12.07 -1.22
N GLY A 76 -16.56 -12.56 -1.47
CA GLY A 76 -16.28 -13.23 -2.74
C GLY A 76 -14.81 -13.33 -3.11
N GLY A 77 -14.22 -14.50 -2.82
CA GLY A 77 -13.19 -15.09 -3.68
C GLY A 77 -11.77 -14.55 -3.54
N SER A 78 -10.86 -15.45 -3.15
CA SER A 78 -9.43 -15.30 -3.38
C SER A 78 -9.14 -14.84 -4.81
N LYS A 79 -8.29 -13.80 -4.95
CA LYS A 79 -7.29 -13.52 -6.02
C LYS A 79 -7.43 -12.10 -6.59
N ARG A 80 -6.53 -11.17 -6.18
CA ARG A 80 -5.54 -10.49 -7.05
C ARG A 80 -5.06 -9.10 -6.56
N PRO A 81 -3.84 -8.72 -7.00
CA PRO A 81 -3.45 -7.34 -7.34
C PRO A 81 -3.95 -6.95 -8.76
N GLY A 82 -4.41 -5.71 -8.94
CA GLY A 82 -4.92 -5.17 -10.23
C GLY A 82 -6.45 -5.04 -10.32
N PHE A 83 -6.93 -4.18 -11.23
CA PHE A 83 -8.34 -3.77 -11.34
C PHE A 83 -9.30 -4.91 -11.75
N SER A 84 -10.55 -4.85 -11.26
CA SER A 84 -11.72 -5.52 -11.86
C SER A 84 -12.87 -4.52 -11.89
N LEU A 85 -13.53 -4.41 -13.06
CA LEU A 85 -14.79 -3.70 -13.26
C LEU A 85 -15.90 -4.76 -13.20
N ASP A 86 -16.70 -4.77 -12.15
CA ASP A 86 -18.06 -5.32 -12.29
C ASP A 86 -18.82 -4.35 -13.20
N SER A 87 -19.48 -4.89 -14.24
CA SER A 87 -20.46 -4.14 -15.04
C SER A 87 -21.75 -4.02 -14.25
#